data_AF-A0A7Z9K0Q0-F1
#
_entry.id   AF-A0A7Z9K0Q0-F1
#
_cell.length_a   1.000
_cell.length_b   1.000
_cell.length_c   1.000
_cell.angle_alpha   90.00
_cell.angle_beta   90.00
_cell.angle_gamma   90.00
#
_symmetry.space_group_name_H-M   'P 1'
#
loop_
_entity.id
_entity.type
_entity.pdbx_description
1 polymer ?
#
loop_
_entity_poly.entity_id
_entity_poly.type
_entity_poly.pdbx_seq_one_letter_code
_entity_poly.pdbx_strand_id
1 'polypeptide(L)'
;MAAFQEVGFYDSNIFLFYEDDDLCLRFIQKGWTLILLPDVTALHIVGSSSLDDNKKVTRLRYYHMAWSRIYLERKHRGQVAALIIGTRSIFRFASKILSALVTFDCVRFTRDTARLKGSVAGLLGRSAFHSKERQ
;
A
#
# COMPACT_ATOMS: atom_id res chain seq x y z
N MET A 1 3.48 11.26 -24.77
CA MET A 1 3.11 9.87 -24.41
C MET A 1 4.25 8.85 -24.59
N ALA A 2 5.35 9.16 -25.29
CA ALA A 2 6.45 8.22 -25.54
C ALA A 2 6.99 7.53 -24.27
N ALA A 3 7.17 8.27 -23.17
CA ALA A 3 7.67 7.71 -21.91
C ALA A 3 6.74 6.63 -21.32
N PHE A 4 5.42 6.84 -21.37
CA PHE A 4 4.44 5.84 -20.92
C PHE A 4 4.32 4.63 -21.86
N GLN A 5 4.55 4.81 -23.16
CA GLN A 5 4.60 3.70 -24.11
C GLN A 5 5.81 2.79 -23.85
N GLU A 6 6.92 3.35 -23.37
CA GLU A 6 8.12 2.60 -23.03
C GLU A 6 8.06 1.92 -21.64
N VAL A 7 7.57 2.65 -20.64
CA VAL A 7 7.57 2.20 -19.22
C VAL A 7 6.33 1.37 -18.88
N GLY A 8 5.23 1.58 -19.61
CA GLY A 8 3.91 1.06 -19.30
C GLY A 8 3.17 1.92 -18.26
N PHE A 9 1.89 1.59 -18.04
CA PHE A 9 1.01 2.26 -17.09
C PHE A 9 1.10 1.66 -15.69
N TYR A 10 0.13 1.90 -14.83
CA TYR A 10 0.07 1.32 -13.47
C TYR A 10 0.10 -0.20 -13.48
N ASP A 11 0.70 -0.79 -12.44
CA ASP A 11 0.67 -2.23 -12.23
C ASP A 11 -0.72 -2.67 -11.76
N SER A 12 -1.38 -3.51 -12.55
CA SER A 12 -2.74 -4.00 -12.27
C SER A 12 -2.83 -4.90 -11.03
N ASN A 13 -1.70 -5.33 -10.46
CA ASN A 13 -1.67 -6.04 -9.18
C ASN A 13 -1.82 -5.12 -7.97
N ILE A 14 -1.56 -3.81 -8.13
CA ILE A 14 -1.66 -2.81 -7.08
C ILE A 14 -2.98 -2.06 -7.24
N PHE A 15 -3.94 -2.33 -6.35
CA PHE A 15 -5.21 -1.60 -6.35
C PHE A 15 -5.06 -0.16 -5.83
N LEU A 16 -4.37 0.01 -4.70
CA LEU A 16 -4.30 1.29 -3.99
C LEU A 16 -3.05 1.35 -3.11
N PHE A 17 -2.43 2.54 -3.06
CA PHE A 17 -1.15 2.87 -2.45
C PHE A 17 0.03 2.19 -3.12
N TYR A 18 1.10 2.96 -3.34
CA TYR A 18 2.36 2.54 -3.96
C TYR A 18 2.27 2.20 -5.46
N GLU A 19 1.13 2.45 -6.12
CA GLU A 19 0.99 2.32 -7.57
C GLU A 19 1.81 3.39 -8.31
N ASP A 20 1.89 4.58 -7.73
CA ASP A 20 2.68 5.71 -8.18
C ASP A 20 4.17 5.54 -7.81
N ASP A 21 4.49 5.03 -6.62
CA ASP A 21 5.85 4.63 -6.26
C ASP A 21 6.41 3.59 -7.24
N ASP A 22 5.63 2.54 -7.55
CA ASP A 22 5.99 1.52 -8.54
C ASP A 22 6.28 2.12 -9.91
N LEU A 23 5.39 3.00 -10.37
CA LEU A 23 5.51 3.66 -11.66
C LEU A 23 6.78 4.54 -11.69
N CYS A 24 7.00 5.35 -10.65
CA CYS A 24 8.20 6.18 -10.49
C CYS A 24 9.49 5.34 -10.53
N LEU A 25 9.54 4.22 -9.80
CA LEU A 25 10.68 3.32 -9.80
C LEU A 25 10.92 2.72 -11.19
N ARG A 26 9.87 2.34 -11.93
CA ARG A 26 10.02 1.85 -13.30
C ARG A 26 10.49 2.92 -14.28
N PHE A 27 10.05 4.17 -14.14
CA PHE A 27 10.60 5.30 -14.90
C PHE A 27 12.10 5.46 -14.66
N ILE A 28 12.53 5.47 -13.39
CA ILE A 28 13.96 5.56 -13.02
C ILE A 28 14.76 4.38 -13.60
N GLN A 29 14.24 3.16 -13.52
CA GLN A 29 14.88 1.96 -14.07
C GLN A 29 15.07 2.02 -15.59
N LYS A 30 14.25 2.80 -16.29
CA LYS A 30 14.34 3.05 -17.74
C LYS A 30 15.18 4.29 -18.09
N GLY A 31 15.84 4.89 -17.12
CA GLY A 31 16.72 6.05 -17.33
C GLY A 31 15.97 7.39 -17.42
N TRP A 32 14.65 7.40 -17.13
CA TRP A 32 13.90 8.66 -17.04
C TRP A 32 14.20 9.38 -15.73
N THR A 33 14.16 10.71 -15.78
CA THR A 33 14.35 11.57 -14.60
C THR A 33 13.01 12.06 -14.07
N LEU A 34 12.82 12.01 -12.75
CA LEU A 34 11.67 12.58 -12.06
C LEU A 34 12.04 13.97 -11.54
N ILE A 35 11.29 15.00 -11.95
CA ILE A 35 11.55 16.40 -11.58
C ILE A 35 10.40 16.89 -10.71
N LEU A 36 10.73 17.39 -9.52
CA LEU A 36 9.79 18.11 -8.65
C LEU A 36 9.89 19.61 -8.97
N LEU A 37 8.77 20.23 -9.31
CA LEU A 37 8.67 21.67 -9.53
C LEU A 37 8.03 22.31 -8.28
N PRO A 38 8.82 22.92 -7.38
CA PRO A 38 8.31 23.42 -6.10
C PRO A 38 7.32 24.58 -6.26
N ASP A 39 7.42 25.34 -7.35
CA ASP A 39 6.55 26.49 -7.65
C ASP A 39 5.17 26.06 -8.18
N VAL A 40 5.01 24.78 -8.57
CA VAL A 40 3.74 24.23 -9.05
C VAL A 40 3.05 23.51 -7.90
N THR A 41 2.01 24.13 -7.36
CA THR A 41 1.27 23.59 -6.20
C THR A 41 -0.17 23.26 -6.56
N ALA A 42 -0.71 22.22 -5.92
CA ALA A 42 -2.13 21.88 -5.94
C ALA A 42 -2.65 21.69 -4.51
N LEU A 43 -3.92 22.04 -4.26
CA LEU A 43 -4.54 21.82 -2.96
C LEU A 43 -4.84 20.33 -2.77
N HIS A 44 -4.23 19.72 -1.77
CA HIS A 44 -4.53 18.34 -1.36
C HIS A 44 -5.22 18.35 0.01
N ILE A 45 -6.51 17.97 0.01
CA ILE A 45 -7.29 17.88 1.25
C ILE A 45 -7.17 16.44 1.79
N VAL A 46 -6.40 16.30 2.87
CA VAL A 46 -6.06 14.99 3.44
C VAL A 46 -7.33 14.28 3.92
N GLY A 47 -7.57 13.08 3.39
CA GLY A 47 -8.67 12.22 3.81
C GLY A 47 -10.04 12.55 3.17
N SER A 48 -10.13 13.58 2.34
CA SER A 48 -11.40 13.98 1.69
C SER A 48 -11.93 12.98 0.67
N SER A 49 -11.09 12.11 0.12
CA SER A 49 -11.52 11.03 -0.76
C SER A 49 -12.20 9.87 -0.03
N SER A 50 -12.29 9.92 1.31
CA SER A 50 -12.90 8.87 2.14
C SER A 50 -13.53 9.46 3.39
N LEU A 51 -14.43 10.44 3.18
CA LEU A 51 -15.14 11.17 4.25
C LEU A 51 -16.06 10.28 5.09
N ASP A 52 -16.48 9.13 4.56
CA ASP A 52 -17.26 8.17 5.32
C ASP A 52 -16.39 7.38 6.30
N ASP A 53 -16.77 7.41 7.59
CA ASP A 53 -16.19 6.56 8.67
C ASP A 53 -16.66 5.09 8.56
N ASN A 54 -16.79 4.62 7.32
CA ASN A 54 -17.21 3.28 7.03
C ASN A 54 -16.07 2.31 7.34
N LYS A 55 -16.28 1.44 8.34
CA LYS A 55 -15.34 0.39 8.74
C LYS A 55 -14.87 -0.47 7.55
N LYS A 56 -15.69 -0.67 6.52
CA LYS A 56 -15.30 -1.41 5.30
C LYS A 56 -14.24 -0.65 4.51
N VAL A 57 -14.45 0.64 4.25
CA VAL A 57 -13.50 1.50 3.53
C VAL A 57 -12.19 1.60 4.30
N THR A 58 -12.26 1.78 5.61
CA THR A 58 -11.08 1.76 6.50
C THR A 58 -10.31 0.44 6.39
N ARG A 59 -11.00 -0.71 6.44
CA ARG A 59 -10.35 -2.02 6.29
C ARG A 59 -9.69 -2.18 4.92
N LEU A 60 -10.39 -1.82 3.84
CA LEU A 60 -9.86 -1.92 2.47
C LEU A 60 -8.60 -1.07 2.31
N ARG A 61 -8.68 0.21 2.67
CA ARG A 61 -7.59 1.18 2.61
C ARG A 61 -6.33 0.67 3.29
N TYR A 62 -6.46 0.26 4.55
CA TYR A 62 -5.32 -0.15 5.35
C TYR A 62 -4.81 -1.56 5.03
N TYR A 63 -5.67 -2.44 4.50
CA TYR A 63 -5.26 -3.72 3.94
C TYR A 63 -4.34 -3.49 2.72
N HIS A 64 -4.80 -2.72 1.72
CA HIS A 64 -4.01 -2.45 0.52
C HIS A 64 -2.75 -1.64 0.83
N MET A 65 -2.80 -0.66 1.73
CA MET A 65 -1.60 0.07 2.17
C MET A 65 -0.49 -0.87 2.67
N ALA A 66 -0.84 -1.91 3.44
CA ALA A 66 0.14 -2.86 3.96
C ALA A 66 0.56 -3.92 2.92
N TRP A 67 -0.40 -4.40 2.13
CA TRP A 67 -0.15 -5.38 1.07
C TRP A 67 0.77 -4.81 -0.02
N SER A 68 0.43 -3.64 -0.56
CA SER A 68 1.14 -2.99 -1.67
C SER A 68 2.57 -2.64 -1.27
N ARG A 69 2.81 -2.26 -0.01
CA ARG A 69 4.17 -2.02 0.48
C ARG A 69 5.04 -3.28 0.38
N ILE A 70 4.54 -4.44 0.80
CA ILE A 70 5.33 -5.68 0.75
C ILE A 70 5.50 -6.15 -0.70
N TYR A 71 4.47 -5.98 -1.53
CA TYR A 71 4.54 -6.28 -2.95
C TYR A 71 5.62 -5.43 -3.65
N LEU A 72 5.66 -4.11 -3.40
CA LEU A 72 6.64 -3.19 -3.96
C LEU A 72 8.08 -3.59 -3.58
N GLU A 73 8.32 -3.87 -2.29
CA GLU A 73 9.63 -4.31 -1.81
C GLU A 73 10.04 -5.63 -2.47
N ARG A 74 9.10 -6.57 -2.66
CA ARG A 74 9.36 -7.81 -3.39
C ARG A 74 9.74 -7.54 -4.85
N LYS A 75 8.98 -6.68 -5.52
CA LYS A 75 9.11 -6.38 -6.95
C LYS A 75 10.43 -5.69 -7.28
N HIS A 76 10.85 -4.72 -6.47
CA HIS A 76 12.05 -3.92 -6.77
C HIS A 76 13.30 -4.30 -5.99
N ARG A 77 13.17 -4.98 -4.84
CA ARG A 77 14.31 -5.35 -3.97
C ARG A 77 14.41 -6.84 -3.67
N GLY A 78 13.49 -7.64 -4.18
CA GLY A 78 13.51 -9.10 -4.07
C GLY A 78 12.87 -9.67 -2.80
N GLN A 79 12.86 -11.00 -2.73
CA GLN A 79 12.12 -11.76 -1.71
C GLN A 79 12.61 -11.49 -0.28
N VAL A 80 13.92 -11.31 -0.09
CA VAL A 80 14.52 -11.06 1.23
C VAL A 80 14.05 -9.73 1.82
N ALA A 81 14.01 -8.67 0.99
CA ALA A 81 13.49 -7.37 1.42
C ALA A 81 12.02 -7.45 1.82
N ALA A 82 11.21 -8.15 1.02
CA ALA A 82 9.80 -8.41 1.34
C ALA A 82 9.62 -9.19 2.65
N LEU A 83 10.47 -10.20 2.90
CA LEU A 83 10.45 -10.97 4.15
C LEU A 83 10.77 -10.10 5.37
N ILE A 84 11.83 -9.30 5.30
CA ILE A 84 12.24 -8.40 6.38
C ILE A 84 11.13 -7.38 6.68
N ILE A 85 10.64 -6.67 5.66
CA ILE A 85 9.62 -5.63 5.81
C ILE A 85 8.29 -6.23 6.25
N GLY A 86 7.89 -7.37 5.68
CA GLY A 86 6.66 -8.06 6.04
C GLY A 86 6.67 -8.55 7.48
N THR A 87 7.75 -9.21 7.90
CA THR A 87 7.92 -9.72 9.26
C THR A 87 7.91 -8.58 10.29
N ARG A 88 8.70 -7.52 10.05
CA ARG A 88 8.71 -6.32 10.89
C ARG A 88 7.32 -5.68 10.98
N SER A 89 6.60 -5.63 9.86
CA SER A 89 5.24 -5.07 9.82
C SER A 89 4.26 -5.91 10.62
N ILE A 90 4.31 -7.23 10.49
CA ILE A 90 3.48 -8.17 11.27
C ILE A 90 3.68 -7.94 12.77
N PHE A 91 4.92 -7.95 13.27
CA PHE A 91 5.20 -7.72 14.68
C PHE A 91 4.71 -6.34 15.15
N ARG A 92 4.95 -5.30 14.35
CA ARG A 92 4.52 -3.93 14.66
C ARG A 92 3.00 -3.78 14.71
N PHE A 93 2.26 -4.45 13.82
CA PHE A 93 0.81 -4.37 13.82
C PHE A 93 0.18 -5.25 14.89
N ALA A 94 0.75 -6.42 15.17
CA ALA A 94 0.35 -7.25 16.30
C ALA A 94 0.48 -6.51 17.64
N SER A 95 1.59 -5.80 17.88
CA SER A 95 1.76 -5.00 19.09
C SER A 95 0.77 -3.83 19.19
N LYS A 96 0.45 -3.17 18.07
CA LYS A 96 -0.57 -2.12 18.03
C LYS A 96 -1.98 -2.65 18.27
N ILE A 97 -2.31 -3.84 17.78
CA ILE A 97 -3.58 -4.49 18.07
C ILE A 97 -3.68 -4.78 19.57
N LEU A 98 -2.62 -5.32 20.19
CA LEU A 98 -2.60 -5.56 21.63
C LEU A 98 -2.79 -4.26 22.42
N SER A 99 -2.09 -3.19 22.05
CA SER A 99 -2.28 -1.87 22.66
C SER A 99 -3.72 -1.37 22.51
N ALA A 100 -4.32 -1.53 21.33
CA ALA A 100 -5.69 -1.11 21.08
C ALA A 100 -6.72 -1.92 21.91
N LEU A 101 -6.44 -3.20 22.19
CA LEU A 101 -7.26 -4.02 23.09
C LEU A 101 -7.18 -3.53 24.53
N VAL A 102 -5.98 -3.21 25.01
CA VAL A 102 -5.76 -2.66 26.36
C VAL A 102 -6.46 -1.30 26.53
N THR A 103 -6.47 -0.46 25.50
CA THR A 103 -7.11 0.86 25.53
C THR A 103 -8.57 0.86 25.05
N PHE A 104 -9.14 -0.31 24.72
CA PHE A 104 -10.48 -0.46 24.14
C PHE A 104 -10.76 0.45 22.93
N ASP A 105 -9.75 0.71 22.09
CA ASP A 105 -9.85 1.56 20.90
C ASP A 105 -10.24 0.74 19.66
N CYS A 106 -11.55 0.68 19.39
CA CYS A 106 -12.12 -0.04 18.24
C CYS A 106 -11.62 0.46 16.88
N VAL A 107 -11.24 1.73 16.76
CA VAL A 107 -10.78 2.34 15.51
C VAL A 107 -9.35 1.87 15.22
N ARG A 108 -8.45 1.99 16.19
CA ARG A 108 -7.08 1.46 16.09
C ARG A 108 -7.08 -0.04 15.87
N PHE A 109 -7.95 -0.77 16.57
CA PHE A 109 -8.10 -2.20 16.39
C PHE A 109 -8.50 -2.56 14.96
N THR A 110 -9.54 -1.91 14.42
CA THR A 110 -10.01 -2.16 13.03
C THR A 110 -8.93 -1.84 12.00
N ARG A 111 -8.22 -0.72 12.17
CA ARG A 111 -7.13 -0.30 11.30
C ARG A 111 -5.97 -1.30 11.32
N ASP A 112 -5.45 -1.62 12.49
CA ASP A 112 -4.22 -2.39 12.60
C ASP A 112 -4.44 -3.89 12.35
N THR A 113 -5.65 -4.42 12.59
CA THR A 113 -6.05 -5.75 12.09
C THR A 113 -6.08 -5.81 10.57
N ALA A 114 -6.56 -4.78 9.88
CA ALA A 114 -6.53 -4.72 8.42
C ALA A 114 -5.10 -4.69 7.88
N ARG A 115 -4.22 -3.88 8.48
CA ARG A 115 -2.80 -3.83 8.11
C ARG A 115 -2.07 -5.14 8.36
N LEU A 116 -2.37 -5.82 9.46
CA LEU A 116 -1.82 -7.13 9.76
C LEU A 116 -2.22 -8.15 8.68
N LYS A 117 -3.52 -8.20 8.32
CA LYS A 117 -4.02 -9.07 7.25
C LYS A 117 -3.37 -8.77 5.89
N GLY A 118 -3.25 -7.49 5.53
CA GLY A 118 -2.57 -7.06 4.31
C GLY A 118 -1.10 -7.46 4.29
N SER A 119 -0.43 -7.32 5.45
CA SER A 119 0.98 -7.71 5.59
C SER A 119 1.19 -9.22 5.38
N VAL A 120 0.35 -10.03 6.01
CA VAL A 120 0.41 -11.50 5.87
C VAL A 120 0.10 -11.92 4.42
N ALA A 121 -0.95 -11.37 3.82
CA ALA A 121 -1.31 -11.69 2.44
C ALA A 121 -0.21 -11.30 1.45
N GLY A 122 0.38 -10.11 1.62
CA GLY A 122 1.50 -9.62 0.82
C GLY A 122 2.74 -10.49 0.98
N LEU A 123 3.02 -10.99 2.20
CA LEU A 123 4.14 -11.89 2.47
C LEU A 123 3.95 -13.28 1.84
N LEU A 124 2.73 -13.81 1.87
CA LEU A 124 2.37 -15.08 1.25
C LEU A 124 2.27 -15.00 -0.28
N GLY A 125 2.43 -13.82 -0.88
CA GLY A 125 2.33 -13.64 -2.34
C GLY A 125 0.90 -13.84 -2.86
N ARG A 126 -0.12 -13.66 -2.01
CA ARG A 126 -1.52 -13.73 -2.44
C ARG A 126 -1.89 -12.46 -3.20
N SER A 127 -2.82 -12.58 -4.15
CA SER A 127 -3.45 -11.45 -4.85
C SER A 127 -3.98 -10.40 -3.87
N ALA A 128 -3.84 -9.13 -4.21
CA ALA A 128 -4.46 -8.02 -3.47
C ALA A 128 -6.00 -8.06 -3.54
N PHE A 129 -6.52 -8.59 -4.65
CA PHE A 129 -7.95 -8.71 -4.91
C PHE A 129 -8.49 -10.03 -4.38
N HIS A 130 -9.59 -9.97 -3.64
CA HIS A 130 -10.44 -11.11 -3.37
C HIS A 130 -11.26 -11.45 -4.61
N SER A 131 -11.70 -12.70 -4.75
CA SER A 131 -12.43 -13.17 -5.95
C SER A 131 -13.70 -12.38 -6.30
N LYS A 132 -14.27 -11.63 -5.33
CA LYS A 132 -15.43 -10.75 -5.53
C LYS A 132 -15.09 -9.32 -5.95
N GLU A 133 -13.82 -8.92 -5.98
CA GLU A 133 -13.37 -7.54 -6.23
C GLU A 133 -12.94 -7.29 -7.68
N ARG A 134 -13.19 -8.26 -8.59
CA ARG A 134 -12.79 -8.22 -10.01
C ARG A 134 -13.94 -7.88 -10.98
N GLN A 135 -15.07 -7.41 -10.46
CA GLN A 135 -16.25 -7.01 -11.24
C GLN A 135 -16.38 -5.49 -11.33
#